data_AF-A0A7E4ZUC4-F1
#
_entry.id   AF-A0A7E4ZUC4-F1
#
_cell.length_a   1.000
_cell.length_b   1.000
_cell.length_c   1.000
_cell.angle_alpha   90.00
_cell.angle_beta   90.00
_cell.angle_gamma   90.00
#
_symmetry.space_group_name_H-M   'P 1'
#
loop_
_entity.id
_entity.type
_entity.pdbx_description
1 polymer ?
#
loop_
_entity_poly.entity_id
_entity_poly.type
_entity_poly.pdbx_seq_one_letter_code
_entity_poly.pdbx_strand_id
1 'polypeptide(L)'
;MSSVIASVIITLSVLPVSAIDFGMSEIKYRTYGALMPPKPATTTPCCVDTLTPGVCHSMLSNDHENFINMCRKNADFSFMQCCYTCHFSADAYTGLAPSGVELYNMDAKMLLLNPVSEFHKCSDRHSNAFCDSLLGRHGQWALKKISCDNASLAFRICRRTCGYCTSFLSKSTIDYNGTEARDMKKCMRLF
;
A
#
# COMPACT_ATOMS: atom_id res chain seq x y z
N MET A 1 -20.75 -65.31 -57.30
CA MET A 1 -19.67 -64.36 -57.61
C MET A 1 -19.48 -63.48 -56.38
N SER A 2 -18.23 -63.39 -55.94
CA SER A 2 -17.74 -62.95 -54.62
C SER A 2 -17.93 -61.47 -54.30
N SER A 3 -17.98 -61.14 -53.00
CA SER A 3 -17.31 -60.02 -52.28
C SER A 3 -18.07 -59.79 -50.96
N VAL A 4 -17.66 -60.36 -49.82
CA VAL A 4 -16.57 -59.95 -48.90
C VAL A 4 -16.60 -58.45 -48.57
N ILE A 5 -17.22 -58.09 -47.43
CA ILE A 5 -16.99 -56.82 -46.74
C ILE A 5 -16.40 -57.19 -45.37
N ALA A 6 -15.15 -56.82 -45.18
CA ALA A 6 -14.37 -57.05 -43.97
C ALA A 6 -14.69 -55.98 -42.91
N SER A 7 -15.00 -56.43 -41.70
CA SER A 7 -15.13 -55.59 -40.51
C SER A 7 -13.76 -55.10 -40.06
N VAL A 8 -13.54 -53.79 -40.06
CA VAL A 8 -12.34 -53.16 -39.48
C VAL A 8 -12.54 -53.07 -37.96
N ILE A 9 -11.81 -53.90 -37.22
CA ILE A 9 -11.68 -53.81 -35.76
C ILE A 9 -10.64 -52.74 -35.47
N ILE A 10 -11.07 -51.61 -34.90
CA ILE A 10 -10.17 -50.58 -34.38
C ILE A 10 -9.66 -51.07 -33.02
N THR A 11 -8.40 -51.49 -32.96
CA THR A 11 -7.69 -51.79 -31.72
C THR A 11 -7.27 -50.48 -31.05
N LEU A 12 -7.91 -50.15 -29.91
CA LEU A 12 -7.44 -49.13 -28.99
C LEU A 12 -6.16 -49.62 -28.32
N SER A 13 -5.01 -49.15 -28.81
CA SER A 13 -3.73 -49.31 -28.14
C SER A 13 -3.67 -48.35 -26.96
N VAL A 14 -3.73 -48.93 -25.75
CA VAL A 14 -3.52 -48.22 -24.49
C VAL A 14 -2.02 -47.92 -24.39
N LEU A 15 -1.63 -46.64 -24.56
CA LEU A 15 -0.27 -46.21 -24.33
C LEU A 15 0.00 -46.11 -22.82
N PRO A 16 1.17 -46.56 -22.33
CA PRO A 16 1.53 -46.43 -20.92
C PRO A 16 1.79 -44.97 -20.57
N VAL A 17 1.12 -44.50 -19.51
CA VAL A 17 1.38 -43.21 -18.87
C VAL A 17 2.81 -43.25 -18.33
N SER A 18 3.73 -42.61 -19.04
CA SER A 18 5.07 -42.35 -18.55
C SER A 18 4.95 -41.35 -17.42
N ALA A 19 5.41 -41.76 -16.24
CA ALA A 19 5.58 -40.88 -15.09
C ALA A 19 6.51 -39.73 -15.50
N ILE A 20 5.96 -38.51 -15.55
CA ILE A 20 6.76 -37.30 -15.61
C ILE A 20 7.35 -37.15 -14.21
N ASP A 21 8.60 -37.57 -14.08
CA ASP A 21 9.44 -37.29 -12.92
C ASP A 21 9.68 -35.78 -12.90
N PHE A 22 8.81 -35.05 -12.20
CA PHE A 22 9.08 -33.67 -11.82
C PHE A 22 10.24 -33.72 -10.84
N GLY A 23 11.46 -33.63 -11.38
CA GLY A 23 12.64 -33.31 -10.62
C GLY A 23 12.35 -32.06 -9.81
N MET A 24 12.09 -32.25 -8.52
CA MET A 24 12.09 -31.19 -7.53
C MET A 24 13.49 -30.60 -7.55
N SER A 25 13.68 -29.55 -8.35
CA SER A 25 14.81 -28.66 -8.15
C SER A 25 14.69 -28.17 -6.71
N GLU A 26 15.62 -28.61 -5.87
CA GLU A 26 15.79 -28.08 -4.53
C GLU A 26 15.94 -26.57 -4.69
N ILE A 27 14.88 -25.83 -4.36
CA ILE A 27 14.99 -24.39 -4.17
C ILE A 27 15.94 -24.24 -3.00
N LYS A 28 17.20 -23.99 -3.33
CA LYS A 28 18.26 -23.65 -2.39
C LYS A 28 17.80 -22.34 -1.73
N TYR A 29 17.10 -22.46 -0.61
CA TYR A 29 16.87 -21.35 0.30
C TYR A 29 18.26 -20.92 0.75
N ARG A 30 18.82 -19.96 0.01
CA ARG A 30 20.00 -19.23 0.45
C ARG A 30 19.56 -18.57 1.74
N THR A 31 20.02 -19.11 2.87
CA THR A 31 19.82 -18.56 4.20
C THR A 31 20.52 -17.20 4.22
N TYR A 32 19.87 -16.17 3.68
CA TYR A 32 20.15 -14.80 4.05
C TYR A 32 19.92 -14.78 5.56
N GLY A 33 20.99 -14.64 6.33
CA GLY A 33 20.92 -14.63 7.79
C GLY A 33 19.73 -13.78 8.23
N ALA A 34 18.88 -14.34 9.10
CA ALA A 34 17.55 -13.85 9.42
C ALA A 34 17.47 -12.32 9.33
N LEU A 35 16.93 -11.85 8.21
CA LEU A 35 16.68 -10.43 7.97
C LEU A 35 15.69 -10.00 9.05
N MET A 36 16.18 -9.25 10.05
CA MET A 36 15.29 -8.71 11.06
C MET A 36 14.27 -7.81 10.33
N PRO A 37 12.96 -8.02 10.57
CA PRO A 37 11.94 -7.22 9.91
C PRO A 37 12.17 -5.74 10.23
N PRO A 38 11.90 -4.84 9.28
CA PRO A 38 12.10 -3.42 9.49
C PRO A 38 11.22 -2.93 10.64
N LYS A 39 11.75 -1.99 11.45
CA LYS A 39 10.97 -1.36 12.51
C LYS A 39 9.76 -0.63 11.89
N PRO A 40 8.52 -0.95 12.30
CA PRO A 40 7.32 -0.29 11.78
C PRO A 40 7.21 1.15 12.30
N ALA A 41 6.42 1.96 11.61
CA ALA A 41 6.11 3.32 12.03
C ALA A 41 5.12 3.30 13.20
N THR A 42 5.37 4.10 14.23
CA THR A 42 4.50 4.13 15.44
C THR A 42 3.94 5.52 15.74
N THR A 43 4.29 6.52 14.94
CA THR A 43 3.95 7.93 15.21
C THR A 43 3.13 8.50 14.07
N THR A 44 2.14 9.33 14.41
CA THR A 44 1.31 10.05 13.44
C THR A 44 2.18 10.87 12.49
N PRO A 45 2.06 10.68 11.16
CA PRO A 45 2.76 11.51 10.19
C PRO A 45 2.28 12.97 10.23
N CYS A 46 3.20 13.90 10.03
CA CYS A 46 2.87 15.31 9.88
C CYS A 46 2.04 15.54 8.62
N CYS A 47 0.89 16.17 8.79
CA CYS A 47 -0.01 16.48 7.70
C CYS A 47 0.38 17.80 7.05
N VAL A 48 1.12 17.70 5.95
CA VAL A 48 1.59 18.83 5.16
C VAL A 48 1.38 18.57 3.66
N ASP A 49 1.45 19.64 2.88
CA ASP A 49 1.34 19.56 1.43
C ASP A 49 2.72 19.39 0.79
N THR A 50 3.08 18.15 0.43
CA THR A 50 4.38 17.87 -0.22
C THR A 50 4.43 18.31 -1.68
N LEU A 51 3.28 18.50 -2.36
CA LEU A 51 3.21 19.16 -3.66
C LEU A 51 3.35 20.69 -3.57
N THR A 52 3.58 21.23 -2.37
CA THR A 52 3.47 22.64 -1.96
C THR A 52 2.03 23.11 -1.78
N PRO A 53 1.76 23.98 -0.78
CA PRO A 53 0.41 24.49 -0.54
C PRO A 53 -0.18 25.21 -1.76
N GLY A 54 0.63 25.95 -2.53
CA GLY A 54 0.16 26.69 -3.70
C GLY A 54 -0.42 25.79 -4.79
N VAL A 55 0.18 24.62 -5.03
CA VAL A 55 -0.33 23.64 -6.00
C VAL A 55 -1.64 23.04 -5.50
N CYS A 56 -1.69 22.59 -4.24
CA CYS A 56 -2.89 21.99 -3.67
C CYS A 56 -4.08 22.97 -3.63
N HIS A 57 -3.83 24.23 -3.24
CA HIS A 57 -4.85 25.29 -3.30
C HIS A 57 -5.29 25.59 -4.73
N SER A 58 -4.36 25.67 -5.68
CA SER A 58 -4.73 25.87 -7.09
C SER A 58 -5.61 24.73 -7.62
N MET A 59 -5.30 23.48 -7.27
CA MET A 59 -6.14 22.34 -7.66
C MET A 59 -7.54 22.42 -7.05
N LEU A 60 -7.64 22.77 -5.76
CA LEU A 60 -8.91 22.97 -5.05
C LEU A 60 -9.76 24.08 -5.68
N SER A 61 -9.14 25.20 -6.07
CA SER A 61 -9.85 26.32 -6.70
C SER A 61 -10.25 26.04 -8.16
N ASN A 62 -9.44 25.28 -8.89
CA ASN A 62 -9.69 25.00 -10.31
C ASN A 62 -10.80 23.95 -10.50
N ASP A 63 -10.79 22.89 -9.70
CA ASP A 63 -11.79 21.82 -9.76
C ASP A 63 -12.03 21.26 -8.35
N HIS A 64 -12.96 21.89 -7.65
CA HIS A 64 -13.27 21.59 -6.26
C HIS A 64 -13.73 20.14 -6.08
N GLU A 65 -14.68 19.68 -6.92
CA GLU A 65 -15.25 18.34 -6.84
C GLU A 65 -14.18 17.26 -7.06
N ASN A 66 -13.35 17.41 -8.08
CA ASN A 66 -12.29 16.43 -8.34
C ASN A 66 -11.23 16.43 -7.23
N PHE A 67 -10.86 17.61 -6.70
CA PHE A 67 -9.92 17.71 -5.59
C PHE A 67 -10.46 16.99 -4.34
N ILE A 68 -11.70 17.27 -3.93
CA ILE A 68 -12.32 16.62 -2.78
C ILE A 68 -12.45 15.12 -3.01
N ASN A 69 -12.85 14.69 -4.21
CA ASN A 69 -12.92 13.28 -4.58
C ASN A 69 -11.55 12.58 -4.44
N MET A 70 -10.45 13.22 -4.81
CA MET A 70 -9.11 12.68 -4.58
C MET A 70 -8.76 12.62 -3.09
N CYS A 71 -9.07 13.65 -2.30
CA CYS A 71 -8.86 13.66 -0.84
C CYS A 71 -9.61 12.52 -0.14
N ARG A 72 -10.81 12.17 -0.60
CA ARG A 72 -11.68 11.17 0.03
C ARG A 72 -11.51 9.75 -0.50
N LYS A 73 -10.79 9.55 -1.61
CA LYS A 73 -10.63 8.22 -2.25
C LYS A 73 -9.19 7.78 -2.48
N ASN A 74 -8.21 8.66 -2.31
CA ASN A 74 -6.81 8.35 -2.54
C ASN A 74 -5.96 8.69 -1.32
N ALA A 75 -5.52 7.64 -0.59
CA ALA A 75 -4.70 7.80 0.60
C ALA A 75 -3.36 8.50 0.37
N ASP A 76 -2.72 8.33 -0.80
CA ASP A 76 -1.46 9.05 -1.08
C ASP A 76 -1.73 10.54 -1.30
N PHE A 77 -2.79 10.87 -2.04
CA PHE A 77 -3.18 12.25 -2.24
C PHE A 77 -3.55 12.92 -0.92
N SER A 78 -4.40 12.24 -0.15
CA SER A 78 -4.96 12.68 1.12
C SER A 78 -3.92 12.84 2.22
N PHE A 79 -3.03 11.87 2.44
CA PHE A 79 -2.11 11.91 3.59
C PHE A 79 -0.69 12.36 3.26
N MET A 80 -0.29 12.35 1.98
CA MET A 80 1.09 12.67 1.59
C MET A 80 1.18 13.90 0.69
N GLN A 81 0.35 14.01 -0.35
CA GLN A 81 0.53 15.04 -1.38
C GLN A 81 -0.05 16.39 -0.98
N CYS A 82 -1.32 16.41 -0.55
CA CYS A 82 -2.07 17.61 -0.23
C CYS A 82 -2.75 17.51 1.14
N CYS A 83 -2.06 16.96 2.14
CA CYS A 83 -2.68 16.61 3.41
C CYS A 83 -3.28 17.79 4.15
N TYR A 84 -2.54 18.89 4.27
CA TYR A 84 -3.04 20.06 4.98
C TYR A 84 -4.24 20.66 4.25
N THR A 85 -4.15 20.81 2.92
CA THR A 85 -5.26 21.34 2.14
C THR A 85 -6.49 20.41 2.19
N CYS A 86 -6.33 19.08 2.14
CA CYS A 86 -7.42 18.11 2.19
C CYS A 86 -8.19 18.08 3.51
N HIS A 87 -7.55 18.44 4.64
CA HIS A 87 -8.14 18.23 5.96
C HIS A 87 -8.29 19.51 6.78
N PHE A 88 -7.36 20.46 6.67
CA PHE A 88 -7.26 21.60 7.58
C PHE A 88 -7.51 22.95 6.91
N SER A 89 -7.76 22.98 5.60
CA SER A 89 -8.30 24.17 4.94
C SER A 89 -9.81 24.28 5.20
N ALA A 90 -10.31 25.50 5.44
CA ALA A 90 -11.73 25.73 5.75
C ALA A 90 -12.66 25.18 4.67
N ASP A 91 -12.26 25.36 3.41
CA ASP A 91 -13.01 24.92 2.23
C ASP A 91 -13.09 23.39 2.12
N ALA A 92 -12.14 22.65 2.71
CA ALA A 92 -12.08 21.19 2.58
C ALA A 92 -12.92 20.42 3.59
N TYR A 93 -13.35 21.02 4.71
CA TYR A 93 -14.18 20.34 5.72
C TYR A 93 -15.57 20.94 5.93
N THR A 94 -15.83 22.15 5.40
CA THR A 94 -17.14 22.80 5.53
C THR A 94 -18.24 21.90 4.93
N GLY A 95 -19.23 21.54 5.75
CA GLY A 95 -20.33 20.65 5.34
C GLY A 95 -20.01 19.15 5.35
N LEU A 96 -18.76 18.75 5.60
CA LEU A 96 -18.33 17.34 5.66
C LEU A 96 -18.04 16.87 7.09
N ALA A 97 -17.46 17.73 7.92
CA ALA A 97 -17.15 17.43 9.32
C ALA A 97 -17.22 18.69 10.19
N PRO A 98 -17.38 18.57 11.52
CA PRO A 98 -17.41 19.73 12.41
C PRO A 98 -16.04 20.45 12.50
N SER A 99 -14.95 19.76 12.22
CA SER A 99 -13.60 20.31 12.19
C SER A 99 -12.68 19.54 11.26
N GLY A 100 -11.57 20.16 10.86
CA GLY A 100 -10.53 19.49 10.08
C GLY A 100 -9.86 18.31 10.81
N VAL A 101 -9.81 18.36 12.14
CA VAL A 101 -9.29 17.24 12.96
C VAL A 101 -10.20 16.02 12.85
N GLU A 102 -11.52 16.23 12.93
CA GLU A 102 -12.49 15.15 12.77
C GLU A 102 -12.50 14.60 11.35
N LEU A 103 -12.37 15.47 10.34
CA LEU A 103 -12.26 15.04 8.95
C LEU A 103 -11.02 14.15 8.74
N TYR A 104 -9.85 14.58 9.23
CA TYR A 104 -8.62 13.78 9.18
C TYR A 104 -8.81 12.40 9.82
N ASN A 105 -9.40 12.36 11.03
CA ASN A 105 -9.63 11.11 11.75
C ASN A 105 -10.62 10.19 11.01
N MET A 106 -11.66 10.76 10.38
CA MET A 106 -12.62 10.02 9.57
C MET A 106 -11.95 9.44 8.32
N ASP A 107 -11.17 10.23 7.60
CA ASP A 107 -10.46 9.79 6.42
C ASP A 107 -9.41 8.73 6.75
N ALA A 108 -8.69 8.87 7.88
CA ALA A 108 -7.72 7.86 8.30
C ALA A 108 -8.43 6.52 8.55
N LYS A 109 -9.60 6.55 9.20
CA LYS A 109 -10.43 5.35 9.37
C LYS A 109 -10.83 4.77 8.01
N MET A 110 -11.36 5.58 7.10
CA MET A 110 -11.91 5.11 5.83
C MET A 110 -10.85 4.66 4.82
N LEU A 111 -9.70 5.31 4.78
CA LEU A 111 -8.67 5.11 3.76
C LEU A 111 -7.51 4.22 4.24
N LEU A 112 -7.25 4.16 5.55
CA LEU A 112 -6.07 3.49 6.10
C LEU A 112 -6.38 2.41 7.13
N LEU A 113 -7.48 2.51 7.89
CA LEU A 113 -7.72 1.61 9.03
C LEU A 113 -8.89 0.64 8.85
N ASN A 114 -9.78 0.89 7.88
CA ASN A 114 -10.96 0.05 7.64
C ASN A 114 -10.68 -1.00 6.54
N PRO A 115 -10.44 -2.28 6.89
CA PRO A 115 -10.10 -3.31 5.92
C PRO A 115 -11.25 -3.69 4.97
N VAL A 116 -12.49 -3.28 5.25
CA VAL A 116 -13.66 -3.53 4.39
C VAL A 116 -14.05 -2.33 3.51
N SER A 117 -13.34 -1.20 3.61
CA SER A 117 -13.62 -0.02 2.79
C SER A 117 -13.19 -0.21 1.34
N GLU A 118 -14.03 0.19 0.38
CA GLU A 118 -13.73 0.08 -1.06
C GLU A 118 -12.58 1.01 -1.50
N PHE A 119 -12.38 2.12 -0.79
CA PHE A 119 -11.31 3.09 -1.05
C PHE A 119 -10.02 2.75 -0.31
N HIS A 120 -10.06 1.72 0.53
CA HIS A 120 -8.94 1.26 1.29
C HIS A 120 -8.18 0.15 0.54
N LYS A 121 -6.89 0.37 0.31
CA LYS A 121 -5.97 -0.66 -0.20
C LYS A 121 -4.73 -0.71 0.69
N CYS A 122 -4.80 -1.52 1.74
CA CYS A 122 -3.64 -1.82 2.57
C CYS A 122 -2.78 -2.92 1.95
N SER A 123 -1.90 -2.50 1.04
CA SER A 123 -0.91 -3.37 0.44
C SER A 123 0.39 -2.61 0.21
N ASP A 124 1.47 -3.36 0.06
CA ASP A 124 2.72 -2.84 -0.46
C ASP A 124 2.62 -2.77 -1.98
N ARG A 125 3.24 -1.77 -2.60
CA ARG A 125 3.28 -1.62 -4.07
C ARG A 125 4.25 -2.62 -4.70
N HIS A 126 5.21 -3.12 -3.93
CA HIS A 126 6.19 -4.12 -4.33
C HIS A 126 6.11 -5.35 -3.40
N SER A 127 6.88 -6.40 -3.72
CA SER A 127 6.91 -7.62 -2.92
C SER A 127 7.47 -7.39 -1.50
N ASN A 128 7.12 -8.26 -0.56
CA ASN A 128 7.67 -8.22 0.81
C ASN A 128 9.20 -8.19 0.79
N ALA A 129 9.83 -9.03 -0.01
CA ALA A 129 11.29 -9.08 -0.14
C ALA A 129 11.90 -7.76 -0.63
N PHE A 130 11.18 -7.01 -1.49
CA PHE A 130 11.61 -5.68 -1.89
C PHE A 130 11.56 -4.71 -0.71
N CYS A 131 10.47 -4.70 0.05
CA CYS A 131 10.31 -3.84 1.21
C CYS A 131 11.29 -4.18 2.33
N ASP A 132 11.55 -5.46 2.59
CA ASP A 132 12.55 -5.92 3.56
C ASP A 132 13.96 -5.47 3.15
N SER A 133 14.28 -5.56 1.85
CA SER A 133 15.57 -5.08 1.33
C SER A 133 15.70 -3.56 1.39
N LEU A 134 14.65 -2.83 1.00
CA LEU A 134 14.62 -1.37 1.00
C LEU A 134 14.76 -0.80 2.42
N LEU A 135 13.92 -1.28 3.35
CA LEU A 135 13.84 -0.79 4.71
C LEU A 135 14.95 -1.35 5.61
N GLY A 136 15.40 -2.57 5.35
CA GLY A 136 16.59 -3.16 5.97
C GLY A 136 17.91 -2.55 5.45
N ARG A 137 17.84 -1.74 4.39
CA ARG A 137 18.99 -1.08 3.74
C ARG A 137 20.02 -2.12 3.28
N HIS A 138 19.55 -3.11 2.51
CA HIS A 138 20.41 -4.17 1.97
C HIS A 138 20.75 -3.92 0.49
N GLY A 139 21.88 -4.49 0.06
CA GLY A 139 22.35 -4.39 -1.32
C GLY A 139 22.47 -2.95 -1.82
N GLN A 140 21.79 -2.63 -2.92
CA GLN A 140 21.79 -1.30 -3.53
C GLN A 140 21.20 -0.18 -2.66
N TRP A 141 20.49 -0.53 -1.57
CA TRP A 141 19.85 0.43 -0.66
C TRP A 141 20.68 0.76 0.57
N ALA A 142 21.87 0.15 0.73
CA ALA A 142 22.71 0.29 1.95
C ALA A 142 23.05 1.73 2.33
N LEU A 143 23.23 2.61 1.34
CA LEU A 143 23.58 4.02 1.56
C LEU A 143 22.34 4.93 1.70
N LYS A 144 21.13 4.41 1.49
CA LYS A 144 19.90 5.20 1.58
C LYS A 144 19.42 5.22 3.03
N LYS A 145 19.08 6.41 3.53
CA LYS A 145 18.46 6.59 4.86
C LYS A 145 16.94 6.49 4.78
N ILE A 146 16.42 5.39 4.25
CA ILE A 146 14.98 5.14 4.15
C ILE A 146 14.57 4.24 5.32
N SER A 147 13.55 4.66 6.06
CA SER A 147 12.87 3.89 7.09
C SER A 147 11.38 4.22 7.07
N CYS A 148 10.60 3.47 7.85
CA CYS A 148 9.19 3.76 8.06
C CYS A 148 8.96 5.06 8.86
N ASP A 149 9.96 5.59 9.55
CA ASP A 149 9.79 6.81 10.36
C ASP A 149 10.19 8.08 9.59
N ASN A 150 10.87 7.99 8.45
CA ASN A 150 11.53 9.17 7.87
C ASN A 150 11.40 9.32 6.34
N ALA A 151 10.52 8.55 5.70
CA ALA A 151 10.41 8.58 4.24
C ALA A 151 8.96 8.43 3.74
N SER A 152 8.51 9.43 2.99
CA SER A 152 7.23 9.44 2.27
C SER A 152 7.16 8.31 1.25
N LEU A 153 8.33 7.95 0.71
CA LEU A 153 8.50 6.79 -0.15
C LEU A 153 8.09 5.48 0.55
N ALA A 154 8.38 5.33 1.84
CA ALA A 154 8.00 4.13 2.59
C ALA A 154 6.48 4.02 2.71
N PHE A 155 5.77 5.12 2.97
CA PHE A 155 4.31 5.16 2.96
C PHE A 155 3.69 4.77 1.60
N ARG A 156 4.34 5.19 0.50
CA ARG A 156 3.88 4.92 -0.86
C ARG A 156 4.13 3.49 -1.34
N ILE A 157 5.27 2.93 -0.96
CA ILE A 157 5.78 1.66 -1.51
C ILE A 157 5.55 0.50 -0.56
N CYS A 158 5.81 0.70 0.73
CA CYS A 158 5.82 -0.36 1.75
C CYS A 158 4.80 -0.07 2.84
N ARG A 159 3.61 0.39 2.44
CA ARG A 159 2.57 0.89 3.34
C ARG A 159 2.20 -0.12 4.43
N ARG A 160 1.99 -1.38 4.04
CA ARG A 160 1.58 -2.45 4.94
C ARG A 160 2.76 -2.95 5.74
N THR A 161 3.93 -3.15 5.13
CA THR A 161 5.17 -3.55 5.84
C THR A 161 5.53 -2.55 6.94
N CYS A 162 5.37 -1.26 6.68
CA CYS A 162 5.64 -0.21 7.66
C CYS A 162 4.52 0.01 8.69
N GLY A 163 3.40 -0.70 8.59
CA GLY A 163 2.29 -0.60 9.54
C GLY A 163 1.44 0.67 9.41
N TYR A 164 1.49 1.37 8.28
CA TYR A 164 0.68 2.58 8.06
C TYR A 164 -0.82 2.29 7.85
N CYS A 165 -1.20 1.03 7.63
CA CYS A 165 -2.58 0.67 7.35
C CYS A 165 -2.96 -0.67 7.99
N THR A 166 -4.26 -0.88 8.15
CA THR A 166 -4.85 -2.13 8.65
C THR A 166 -5.38 -2.94 7.47
N SER A 167 -5.04 -4.22 7.40
CA SER A 167 -5.67 -5.21 6.52
C SER A 167 -6.38 -6.28 7.37
N PHE A 168 -7.02 -7.28 6.73
CA PHE A 168 -7.56 -8.44 7.45
C PHE A 168 -6.48 -9.26 8.18
N LEU A 169 -5.22 -9.17 7.74
CA LEU A 169 -4.11 -9.97 8.26
C LEU A 169 -3.18 -9.18 9.19
N SER A 170 -3.28 -7.85 9.21
CA SER A 170 -2.32 -6.99 9.92
C SER A 170 -3.00 -5.72 10.42
N LYS A 171 -2.78 -5.32 11.67
CA LYS A 171 -3.27 -4.05 12.20
C LYS A 171 -2.24 -2.94 11.99
N SER A 172 -2.68 -1.72 11.73
CA SER A 172 -1.81 -0.54 11.74
C SER A 172 -1.15 -0.37 13.11
N THR A 173 0.10 0.04 13.11
CA THR A 173 0.89 0.37 14.31
C THR A 173 0.81 1.86 14.67
N ILE A 174 0.17 2.68 13.82
CA ILE A 174 0.00 4.11 14.03
C ILE A 174 -1.39 4.38 14.58
N ASP A 175 -1.45 5.17 15.65
CA ASP A 175 -2.70 5.77 16.12
C ASP A 175 -2.90 7.13 15.45
N TYR A 176 -3.65 7.15 14.35
CA TYR A 176 -3.84 8.38 13.56
C TYR A 176 -4.66 9.41 14.34
N ASN A 177 -4.05 10.56 14.61
CA ASN A 177 -4.66 11.65 15.37
C ASN A 177 -4.50 13.00 14.66
N GLY A 178 -5.60 13.62 14.23
CA GLY A 178 -5.58 14.90 13.51
C GLY A 178 -5.04 16.08 14.32
N THR A 179 -5.16 16.06 15.65
CA THR A 179 -4.55 17.10 16.51
C THR A 179 -3.02 17.00 16.50
N GLU A 180 -2.49 15.78 16.54
CA GLU A 180 -1.04 15.54 16.42
C GLU A 180 -0.54 15.82 15.01
N ALA A 181 -1.26 15.34 13.99
CA ALA A 181 -0.88 15.47 12.58
C ALA A 181 -0.70 16.93 12.16
N ARG A 182 -1.48 17.85 12.74
CA ARG A 182 -1.35 19.30 12.51
C ARG A 182 -0.22 19.95 13.31
N ASP A 183 0.16 19.37 14.45
CA ASP A 183 1.20 19.92 15.33
C ASP A 183 2.58 19.37 14.96
N MET A 184 3.37 20.20 14.27
CA MET A 184 4.72 19.88 13.81
C MET A 184 5.71 19.46 14.91
N LYS A 185 5.37 19.65 16.19
CA LYS A 185 6.20 19.19 17.33
C LYS A 185 5.82 17.80 17.83
N LYS A 186 4.64 17.29 17.46
CA LYS A 186 4.08 16.02 17.94
C LYS A 186 4.01 14.94 16.87
N CYS A 187 3.97 15.35 15.60
CA CYS A 187 3.98 14.43 14.47
C CYS A 187 5.39 14.10 13.97
N MET A 188 5.49 13.04 13.16
CA MET A 188 6.72 12.63 12.47
C MET A 188 6.76 13.16 11.04
N ARG A 189 7.84 13.84 10.65
CA ARG A 189 8.04 14.28 9.27
C ARG A 189 8.57 13.15 8.41
N LEU A 190 7.88 12.89 7.29
CA LEU A 190 8.27 11.86 6.33
C LEU A 190 9.08 12.41 5.13
N PHE A 191 9.58 13.65 5.19
CA PHE A 191 10.26 14.32 4.07
C PHE A 191 11.34 15.29 4.59
#